data_AF-A0A3B0YG90-F1
#
_entry.id   AF-A0A3B0YG90-F1
#
_cell.length_a   1.000
_cell.length_b   1.000
_cell.length_c   1.000
_cell.angle_alpha   90.00
_cell.angle_beta   90.00
_cell.angle_gamma   90.00
#
_symmetry.space_group_name_H-M   'P 1'
#
loop_
_entity.id
_entity.type
_entity.pdbx_description
1 polymer ?
#
loop_
_entity_poly.entity_id
_entity_poly.type
_entity_poly.pdbx_seq_one_letter_code
_entity_poly.pdbx_strand_id
1 'polypeptide(L)'
;MARQRIENDRSTTTGSTLVSKALNDLASLKWLTPLTTLLPKRSGEFGRQIEISLNQLAETQKILKLQLRKSDKAVVIGVDQYQAILNMKKHYEELVEKVRELELTQAASEYDQLFQRIASPTSRQAADTLFEASDEELNNAYKG
;
A
#
# COMPACT_ATOMS: atom_id res chain seq x y z
N MET A 1 -37.81 -1.17 2.13
CA MET A 1 -36.47 -1.23 2.78
C MET A 1 -35.63 -2.38 2.20
N ALA A 2 -35.26 -2.35 0.91
CA ALA A 2 -34.54 -3.47 0.28
C ALA A 2 -33.44 -3.04 -0.72
N ARG A 3 -33.07 -1.75 -0.77
CA ARG A 3 -32.11 -1.23 -1.76
C ARG A 3 -30.73 -0.88 -1.18
N GLN A 4 -30.61 -0.72 0.14
CA GLN A 4 -29.33 -0.35 0.78
C GLN A 4 -28.41 -1.54 1.13
N ARG A 5 -28.83 -2.79 0.88
CA ARG A 5 -28.04 -3.98 1.28
C ARG A 5 -27.15 -4.54 0.17
N ILE A 6 -27.25 -4.04 -1.07
CA ILE A 6 -26.57 -4.61 -2.24
C ILE A 6 -25.26 -3.88 -2.58
N GLU A 7 -25.09 -2.63 -2.14
CA GLU A 7 -23.87 -1.85 -2.41
C GLU A 7 -22.71 -2.13 -1.46
N ASN A 8 -22.99 -2.61 -0.24
CA ASN A 8 -21.93 -2.92 0.75
C ASN A 8 -21.22 -4.26 0.50
N ASP A 9 -21.73 -5.12 -0.38
CA ASP A 9 -21.20 -6.47 -0.61
C ASP A 9 -20.22 -6.54 -1.81
N ARG A 10 -20.17 -5.49 -2.64
CA ARG A 10 -19.27 -5.44 -3.81
C ARG A 10 -17.85 -4.94 -3.49
N SER A 11 -17.69 -4.19 -2.41
CA SER A 11 -16.41 -3.62 -1.97
C SER A 11 -15.52 -4.62 -1.22
N THR A 12 -16.10 -5.56 -0.48
CA THR A 12 -15.36 -6.58 0.32
C THR A 12 -14.75 -7.68 -0.54
N THR A 13 -15.48 -8.16 -1.56
CA THR A 13 -15.04 -9.26 -2.43
C THR A 13 -13.84 -8.88 -3.32
N THR A 14 -13.79 -7.63 -3.77
CA THR A 14 -12.73 -7.13 -4.67
C THR A 14 -11.43 -6.80 -3.93
N GLY A 15 -11.50 -6.33 -2.67
CA GLY A 15 -10.31 -6.10 -1.84
C GLY A 15 -9.61 -7.41 -1.45
N SER A 16 -10.40 -8.42 -1.06
CA SER A 16 -9.89 -9.75 -0.69
C SER A 16 -9.14 -10.43 -1.85
N THR A 17 -9.64 -10.30 -3.08
CA THR A 17 -9.02 -10.90 -4.27
C THR A 17 -7.71 -10.24 -4.69
N LEU A 18 -7.58 -8.91 -4.54
CA LEU A 18 -6.34 -8.18 -4.80
C LEU A 18 -5.25 -8.49 -3.78
N VAL A 19 -5.59 -8.52 -2.50
CA VAL A 19 -4.66 -8.93 -1.42
C VAL A 19 -4.19 -10.36 -1.65
N SER A 20 -5.10 -11.26 -2.01
CA SER A 20 -4.75 -12.66 -2.33
C SER A 20 -3.79 -12.77 -3.53
N LYS A 21 -4.00 -11.96 -4.58
CA LYS A 21 -3.09 -11.88 -5.74
C LYS A 21 -1.71 -11.35 -5.33
N ALA A 22 -1.66 -10.26 -4.56
CA ALA A 22 -0.41 -9.70 -4.07
C ALA A 22 0.38 -10.69 -3.19
N LEU A 23 -0.30 -11.45 -2.33
CA LEU A 23 0.32 -12.50 -1.51
C LEU A 23 0.87 -13.66 -2.36
N ASN A 24 0.15 -14.06 -3.41
CA ASN A 24 0.62 -15.08 -4.34
C ASN A 24 1.85 -14.60 -5.13
N ASP A 25 1.88 -13.34 -5.56
CA ASP A 25 3.04 -12.76 -6.22
C ASP A 25 4.24 -12.66 -5.29
N LEU A 26 4.03 -12.33 -4.01
CA LEU A 26 5.08 -12.31 -2.99
C LEU A 26 5.68 -13.71 -2.79
N ALA A 27 4.84 -14.75 -2.79
CA ALA A 27 5.31 -16.13 -2.76
C ALA A 27 6.10 -16.51 -4.03
N SER A 28 5.74 -15.95 -5.19
CA SER A 28 6.48 -16.13 -6.45
C SER A 28 7.87 -15.49 -6.42
N LEU A 29 8.11 -14.54 -5.52
CA LEU A 29 9.36 -13.78 -5.38
C LEU A 29 10.34 -14.35 -4.35
N LYS A 30 10.13 -15.58 -3.84
CA LYS A 30 11.08 -16.26 -2.93
C LYS A 30 12.51 -16.41 -3.47
N TRP A 31 12.69 -16.17 -4.76
CA TRP A 31 13.99 -16.18 -5.43
C TRP A 31 14.75 -14.86 -5.34
N LEU A 32 14.09 -13.76 -4.96
CA LEU A 32 14.74 -12.48 -4.71
C LEU A 32 15.62 -12.61 -3.46
N THR A 33 16.91 -12.77 -3.69
CA THR A 33 17.92 -12.77 -2.63
C THR A 33 18.65 -11.43 -2.58
N PRO A 34 19.06 -10.96 -1.39
CA PRO A 34 19.87 -9.75 -1.27
C PRO A 34 21.11 -9.77 -2.17
N LEU A 35 21.50 -8.64 -2.77
CA LEU A 35 22.68 -8.57 -3.64
C LEU A 35 23.98 -8.97 -2.92
N THR A 36 24.03 -8.81 -1.60
CA THR A 36 25.17 -9.16 -0.75
C THR A 36 25.41 -10.67 -0.68
N THR A 37 24.37 -11.48 -0.86
CA THR A 37 24.47 -12.95 -0.80
C THR A 37 24.77 -13.59 -2.15
N LEU A 38 24.65 -12.84 -3.24
CA LEU A 38 24.91 -13.32 -4.59
C LEU A 38 26.41 -13.41 -4.88
N LEU A 39 26.85 -14.57 -5.36
CA LEU A 39 28.20 -14.75 -5.86
C LEU A 39 28.40 -13.91 -7.12
N PRO A 40 29.43 -13.04 -7.17
CA PRO A 40 29.68 -12.20 -8.33
C PRO A 40 30.28 -12.99 -9.48
N LYS A 41 29.75 -12.79 -10.69
CA LYS A 41 30.35 -13.25 -11.94
C LYS A 41 31.01 -12.07 -12.66
N ARG A 42 32.23 -12.26 -13.18
CA ARG A 42 32.93 -11.21 -13.93
C ARG A 42 32.23 -10.97 -15.27
N SER A 43 32.02 -9.72 -15.66
CA SER A 43 31.32 -9.40 -16.92
C SER A 43 31.98 -10.02 -18.16
N GLY A 44 33.31 -10.08 -18.21
CA GLY A 44 34.03 -10.71 -19.32
C GLY A 44 33.92 -12.24 -19.35
N GLU A 45 33.70 -12.87 -18.20
CA GLU A 45 33.45 -14.31 -18.10
C GLU A 45 32.02 -14.64 -18.54
N PHE A 46 31.05 -13.86 -18.05
CA PHE A 46 29.66 -13.95 -18.51
C PHE A 46 29.56 -13.79 -20.03
N GLY A 47 30.22 -12.78 -20.61
CA GLY A 47 30.19 -12.53 -22.05
C GLY A 47 30.75 -13.68 -22.91
N ARG A 48 31.72 -14.45 -22.41
CA ARG A 48 32.27 -15.61 -23.12
C ARG A 48 31.42 -16.87 -22.99
N GLN A 49 30.54 -16.92 -21.99
CA GLN A 49 29.73 -18.10 -21.64
C GLN A 49 28.26 -17.72 -21.49
N ILE A 50 27.75 -16.83 -22.36
CA ILE A 50 26.40 -16.28 -22.23
C ILE A 50 25.37 -17.41 -22.23
N GLU A 51 25.39 -18.28 -23.24
CA GLU A 51 24.40 -19.36 -23.39
C GLU A 51 24.38 -20.31 -22.18
N ILE A 52 25.55 -20.76 -21.74
CA ILE A 52 25.69 -21.61 -20.54
C ILE A 52 25.18 -20.87 -19.30
N SER A 53 25.51 -19.58 -19.15
CA SER A 53 25.07 -18.78 -18.02
C SER A 53 23.56 -18.57 -18.00
N LEU A 54 22.93 -18.42 -19.17
CA LEU A 54 21.48 -18.27 -19.30
C LEU A 54 20.75 -19.60 -19.02
N ASN A 55 21.29 -20.73 -19.48
CA ASN A 55 20.74 -22.05 -19.17
C ASN A 55 20.83 -22.35 -17.66
N GLN A 56 21.97 -22.03 -17.04
CA GLN A 56 22.13 -22.11 -15.59
C GLN A 56 21.16 -21.17 -14.85
N LEU A 57 20.88 -20.00 -15.41
CA LEU A 57 19.94 -19.04 -14.84
C LEU A 57 18.51 -19.60 -14.80
N ALA A 58 18.12 -20.31 -15.86
CA ALA A 58 16.81 -20.96 -15.96
C ALA A 58 16.67 -22.17 -15.01
N GLU A 59 17.74 -22.95 -14.82
CA GLU A 59 17.69 -24.21 -14.08
C GLU A 59 17.98 -24.09 -12.58
N THR A 60 18.97 -23.27 -12.19
CA THR A 60 19.55 -23.32 -10.83
C THR A 60 19.68 -21.96 -10.16
N GLN A 61 20.05 -20.91 -10.89
CA GLN A 61 20.34 -19.59 -10.33
C GLN A 61 19.41 -18.54 -10.91
N LYS A 62 18.30 -18.25 -10.23
CA LYS A 62 17.32 -17.26 -10.72
C LYS A 62 17.87 -15.83 -10.87
N ILE A 63 19.08 -15.55 -10.35
CA ILE A 63 19.75 -14.25 -10.40
C ILE A 63 21.28 -14.42 -10.56
N LEU A 64 21.89 -13.63 -11.44
CA LEU A 64 23.34 -13.46 -11.53
C LEU A 64 23.75 -12.02 -11.26
N LYS A 65 24.74 -11.82 -10.40
CA LYS A 65 25.35 -10.51 -10.16
C LYS A 65 26.58 -10.34 -11.07
N LEU A 66 26.60 -9.28 -11.87
CA LEU A 66 27.70 -8.97 -12.78
C LEU A 66 28.62 -7.89 -12.22
N GLN A 67 29.91 -8.21 -12.17
CA GLN A 67 30.96 -7.31 -11.73
C GLN A 67 31.88 -6.86 -12.87
N LEU A 68 32.12 -5.56 -12.93
CA LEU A 68 33.13 -4.93 -13.78
C LEU A 68 34.15 -4.21 -12.90
N ARG A 69 35.44 -4.51 -13.07
CA ARG A 69 36.54 -3.88 -12.30
C ARG A 69 36.29 -3.91 -10.78
N LYS A 70 35.83 -5.04 -10.25
CA LYS A 70 35.48 -5.27 -8.82
C LYS A 70 34.32 -4.43 -8.28
N SER A 71 33.56 -3.77 -9.16
CA SER A 71 32.33 -3.06 -8.79
C SER A 71 31.12 -3.79 -9.34
N ASP A 72 30.08 -3.91 -8.52
CA ASP A 72 28.77 -4.43 -8.95
C ASP A 72 28.17 -3.44 -9.96
N LYS A 73 27.82 -3.92 -11.15
CA LYS A 73 27.31 -3.06 -12.24
C LYS A 73 25.93 -3.44 -12.76
N ALA A 74 25.62 -4.73 -12.78
CA ALA A 74 24.36 -5.21 -13.33
C ALA A 74 23.91 -6.50 -12.65
N VAL A 75 22.63 -6.79 -12.80
CA VAL A 75 22.03 -8.05 -12.39
C VAL A 75 21.34 -8.65 -13.62
N VAL A 76 21.54 -9.94 -13.85
CA VAL A 76 20.84 -10.69 -14.89
C VAL A 76 19.79 -11.54 -14.20
N ILE A 77 18.56 -11.44 -14.69
CA ILE A 77 17.41 -12.23 -14.25
C ILE A 77 16.72 -12.79 -15.50
N GLY A 78 16.03 -13.92 -15.34
CA GLY A 78 15.26 -14.48 -16.44
C GLY A 78 14.03 -13.63 -16.74
N VAL A 79 13.44 -13.88 -17.90
CA VAL A 79 12.28 -13.11 -18.39
C VAL A 79 11.09 -13.28 -17.45
N ASP A 80 10.83 -14.50 -16.99
CA ASP A 80 9.73 -14.79 -16.05
C ASP A 80 9.91 -14.07 -14.72
N GLN A 81 11.16 -14.00 -14.23
CA GLN A 81 11.51 -13.28 -13.02
C GLN A 81 11.28 -11.78 -13.17
N TYR A 82 11.68 -11.21 -14.32
CA TYR A 82 11.41 -9.81 -14.62
C TYR A 82 9.91 -9.51 -14.68
N GLN A 83 9.13 -10.38 -15.34
CA GLN A 83 7.69 -10.23 -15.42
C GLN A 83 7.01 -10.33 -14.05
N ALA A 84 7.49 -11.23 -13.17
CA ALA A 84 6.98 -11.34 -11.80
C ALA A 84 7.19 -10.04 -11.01
N ILE A 85 8.34 -9.38 -11.15
CA ILE A 85 8.60 -8.07 -10.52
C ILE A 85 7.65 -7.00 -11.07
N LEU A 86 7.42 -6.98 -12.39
CA LEU A 86 6.49 -6.01 -13.00
C LEU A 86 5.06 -6.21 -12.53
N ASN A 87 4.60 -7.46 -12.42
CA ASN A 87 3.27 -7.78 -11.92
C ASN A 87 3.11 -7.34 -10.45
N MET A 88 4.11 -7.61 -9.61
CA MET A 88 4.08 -7.13 -8.22
C MET A 88 4.03 -5.60 -8.16
N LYS A 89 4.83 -4.90 -8.95
CA LYS A 89 4.81 -3.43 -9.01
C LYS A 89 3.40 -2.92 -9.30
N LYS A 90 2.74 -3.48 -10.32
CA LYS A 90 1.38 -3.11 -10.70
C LYS A 90 0.38 -3.33 -9.57
N HIS A 91 0.36 -4.52 -8.96
CA HIS A 91 -0.58 -4.80 -7.87
C HIS A 91 -0.31 -3.96 -6.62
N TYR A 92 0.95 -3.60 -6.36
CA TYR A 92 1.29 -2.71 -5.25
C TYR A 92 0.82 -1.27 -5.50
N GLU A 93 0.96 -0.76 -6.73
CA GLU A 93 0.41 0.54 -7.12
C GLU A 93 -1.12 0.57 -6.94
N GLU A 94 -1.83 -0.46 -7.40
CA GLU A 94 -3.27 -0.61 -7.21
C GLU A 94 -3.67 -0.69 -5.72
N LEU A 95 -2.86 -1.36 -4.90
CA LEU A 95 -3.11 -1.45 -3.45
C LEU A 95 -2.92 -0.09 -2.76
N VAL A 96 -1.86 0.65 -3.11
CA VAL A 96 -1.59 1.98 -2.55
C VAL A 96 -2.70 2.96 -2.91
N GLU A 97 -3.19 2.94 -4.14
CA GLU A 97 -4.33 3.77 -4.56
C GLU A 97 -5.58 3.47 -3.74
N LYS A 98 -5.91 2.18 -3.56
CA LYS A 98 -7.06 1.78 -2.73
C LYS A 98 -6.93 2.16 -1.27
N VAL A 99 -5.73 2.04 -0.69
CA VAL A 99 -5.49 2.47 0.69
C VAL A 99 -5.70 3.98 0.82
N ARG A 100 -5.20 4.77 -0.13
CA ARG A 100 -5.44 6.23 -0.15
C ARG A 100 -6.92 6.58 -0.28
N GLU A 101 -7.67 5.89 -1.14
CA GLU A 101 -9.11 6.09 -1.29
C GLU A 101 -9.87 5.77 0.01
N LEU A 102 -9.50 4.67 0.68
CA LEU A 102 -10.07 4.29 1.97
C LEU A 102 -9.76 5.31 3.06
N GLU A 103 -8.51 5.77 3.16
CA GLU A 103 -8.10 6.80 4.12
C GLU A 103 -8.85 8.11 3.89
N LEU A 104 -9.01 8.54 2.64
CA LEU A 104 -9.79 9.74 2.28
C LEU A 104 -11.28 9.58 2.63
N THR A 105 -11.86 8.41 2.36
CA THR A 105 -13.27 8.12 2.66
C THR A 105 -13.51 8.12 4.17
N GLN A 106 -12.58 7.54 4.93
CA GLN A 106 -12.65 7.52 6.38
C GLN A 106 -12.53 8.95 6.95
N ALA A 107 -11.55 9.73 6.51
CA ALA A 107 -11.37 11.12 6.93
C ALA A 107 -12.58 12.00 6.59
N ALA A 108 -13.19 11.80 5.42
CA ALA A 108 -14.42 12.49 5.04
C ALA A 108 -15.59 12.11 5.96
N SER A 109 -15.74 10.83 6.30
CA SER A 109 -16.78 10.38 7.23
C SER A 109 -16.58 10.95 8.64
N GLU A 110 -15.34 11.00 9.12
CA GLU A 110 -15.01 11.62 10.41
C GLU A 110 -15.31 13.12 10.43
N TYR A 111 -14.98 13.82 9.34
CA TYR A 111 -15.33 15.23 9.17
C TYR A 111 -16.85 15.43 9.19
N ASP A 112 -17.61 14.65 8.43
CA ASP A 112 -19.07 14.75 8.39
C ASP A 112 -19.70 14.50 9.75
N GLN A 113 -19.20 13.53 10.53
CA GLN A 113 -19.66 13.28 11.89
C GLN A 113 -19.37 14.46 12.82
N LEU A 114 -18.16 15.02 12.77
CA LEU A 114 -17.80 16.21 13.52
C LEU A 114 -18.66 17.42 13.13
N PHE A 115 -18.84 17.63 11.83
CA PHE A 115 -19.64 18.71 11.30
C PHE A 115 -21.10 18.57 11.75
N GLN A 116 -21.72 17.39 11.65
CA GLN A 116 -23.08 17.17 12.14
C GLN A 116 -23.20 17.42 13.64
N ARG A 117 -22.16 17.07 14.42
CA ARG A 117 -22.16 17.33 15.86
C ARG A 117 -22.12 18.82 16.17
N ILE A 118 -21.24 19.58 15.51
CA ILE A 118 -21.09 21.04 15.68
C ILE A 118 -22.30 21.80 15.12
N ALA A 119 -22.83 21.36 13.98
CA ALA A 119 -24.00 21.95 13.34
C ALA A 119 -25.32 21.48 13.97
N SER A 120 -25.28 20.60 14.98
CA SER A 120 -26.48 20.08 15.62
C SER A 120 -27.28 21.21 16.29
N PRO A 121 -28.62 21.13 16.31
CA PRO A 121 -29.46 22.12 16.98
C PRO A 121 -29.08 22.32 18.45
N THR A 122 -28.69 21.24 19.13
CA THR A 122 -28.18 21.27 20.51
C THR A 122 -26.87 22.01 20.66
N SER A 123 -25.94 21.87 19.71
CA SER A 123 -24.68 22.62 19.74
C SER A 123 -24.88 24.09 19.39
N ARG A 124 -25.85 24.41 18.52
CA ARG A 124 -26.28 25.80 18.26
C ARG A 124 -26.94 26.41 19.48
N GLN A 125 -27.90 25.72 20.09
CA GLN A 125 -28.53 26.18 21.33
C GLN A 125 -27.51 26.37 22.46
N ALA A 126 -26.54 25.48 22.62
CA ALA A 126 -25.49 25.67 23.62
C ALA A 126 -24.61 26.89 23.33
N ALA A 127 -24.27 27.14 22.06
CA ALA A 127 -23.54 28.34 21.66
C ALA A 127 -24.37 29.61 21.89
N ASP A 128 -25.63 29.62 21.48
CA ASP A 128 -26.55 30.74 21.67
C ASP A 128 -26.76 31.02 23.17
N THR A 129 -26.93 29.98 24.00
CA THR A 129 -27.03 30.10 25.46
C THR A 129 -25.78 30.72 26.08
N LEU A 130 -24.58 30.44 25.56
CA LEU A 130 -23.34 31.06 26.06
C LEU A 130 -23.23 32.55 25.73
N PHE A 131 -23.84 33.02 24.62
CA PHE A 131 -23.83 34.42 24.22
C PHE A 131 -25.05 35.21 24.74
N GLU A 132 -26.16 34.53 25.02
CA GLU A 132 -27.37 35.11 25.60
C GLU A 132 -27.41 35.03 27.14
N ALA A 133 -26.55 34.21 27.76
CA ALA A 133 -26.44 34.13 29.21
C ALA A 133 -26.03 35.49 29.80
N SER A 134 -26.82 35.95 30.75
CA SER A 134 -26.55 37.17 31.49
C SER A 134 -25.37 36.98 32.47
N ASP A 135 -24.72 38.08 32.87
CA ASP A 135 -23.61 38.05 33.83
C ASP A 135 -23.98 37.35 35.15
N GLU A 136 -25.26 37.38 35.57
CA GLU A 136 -25.76 36.71 36.78
C GLU A 136 -25.86 35.18 36.62
N GLU A 137 -26.25 34.68 35.44
CA GLU A 137 -26.35 33.25 35.14
C GLU A 137 -24.98 32.60 35.03
N LEU A 138 -24.02 33.29 34.41
CA LEU A 138 -22.61 32.87 34.37
C LEU A 138 -21.99 32.80 35.78
N ASN A 139 -22.29 33.77 36.65
CA ASN A 139 -21.76 33.81 38.00
C ASN A 139 -22.32 32.70 38.92
N ASN A 140 -23.55 32.22 38.66
CA ASN A 140 -24.15 31.10 39.38
C ASN A 140 -23.61 29.74 38.90
N ALA A 141 -23.29 29.59 37.61
CA ALA A 141 -22.71 28.35 37.07
C ALA A 141 -21.27 28.08 37.55
N TYR A 142 -20.49 29.13 37.85
CA TYR A 142 -19.10 29.03 38.33
C TYR A 142 -18.95 28.97 39.86
N LYS A 143 -20.05 29.04 40.62
CA LYS A 143 -20.06 28.96 42.10
C LYS A 143 -20.41 27.58 42.68
N GLY A 144 -20.50 26.54 41.84
CA GLY A 144 -20.51 25.14 42.26
C GLY A 144 -19.10 24.57 42.35
#